data_AF-A0A2E7N3W0-F1
#
_entry.id   AF-A0A2E7N3W0-F1
#
_cell.length_a   1.000
_cell.length_b   1.000
_cell.length_c   1.000
_cell.angle_alpha   90.00
_cell.angle_beta   90.00
_cell.angle_gamma   90.00
#
_symmetry.space_group_name_H-M   'P 1'
#
loop_
_entity.id
_entity.type
_entity.pdbx_description
1 polymer ?
#
loop_
_entity_poly.entity_id
_entity_poly.type
_entity_poly.pdbx_seq_one_letter_code
_entity_poly.pdbx_strand_id
1 'polypeptide(L)'
;MILGGAEITNTLQTELIASWALLAVPIAFMRSRDAMPAGTGKDMAQIGLLILVMGMAGGMVADAFGSIGDETNQEAIGRLLWSTMFLGMAFTGLGYYLAEFFNKILSGALGLLGCVGFLVLAIGGANDDN
;
A
#
# COMPACT_ATOMS: atom_id res chain seq x y z
N MET A 1 10.94 7.97 8.73
CA MET A 1 10.90 7.31 10.05
C MET A 1 12.30 6.80 10.33
N ILE A 2 12.99 7.42 11.29
CA ILE A 2 14.38 7.15 11.64
C ILE A 2 14.39 5.95 12.58
N LEU A 3 14.69 4.75 12.06
CA LEU A 3 14.91 3.53 12.85
C LEU A 3 16.18 2.76 12.44
N GLY A 4 16.97 3.23 11.47
CA GLY A 4 18.19 2.55 11.01
C GLY A 4 19.47 2.89 11.78
N GLY A 5 19.41 3.72 12.84
CA GLY A 5 20.60 4.27 13.51
C GLY A 5 20.89 3.77 14.92
N ALA A 6 20.02 2.93 15.49
CA ALA A 6 20.22 2.34 16.81
C ALA A 6 20.12 0.82 16.66
N GLU A 7 21.23 0.10 16.84
CA GLU A 7 21.34 -1.37 16.81
C GLU A 7 20.54 -2.04 17.95
N ILE A 8 19.24 -1.77 18.04
CA ILE A 8 18.34 -2.36 19.03
C ILE A 8 17.60 -3.57 18.42
N THR A 9 17.49 -3.65 17.09
CA THR A 9 16.76 -4.70 16.36
C THR A 9 17.51 -5.16 15.12
N ASN A 10 17.54 -6.47 14.84
CA ASN A 10 18.00 -7.02 13.56
C ASN A 10 17.00 -6.68 12.43
N THR A 11 17.45 -6.62 11.17
CA THR A 11 16.65 -6.33 9.97
C THR A 11 15.30 -7.05 9.96
N LEU A 12 15.29 -8.36 10.24
CA LEU A 12 14.06 -9.16 10.35
C LEU A 12 13.06 -8.61 11.40
N GLN A 13 13.55 -8.20 12.57
CA GLN A 13 12.71 -7.64 13.62
C GLN A 13 12.16 -6.26 13.22
N THR A 14 12.94 -5.46 12.50
CA THR A 14 12.49 -4.18 11.96
C THR A 14 11.36 -4.38 10.95
N GLU A 15 11.49 -5.32 10.02
CA GLU A 15 10.45 -5.61 9.02
C GLU A 15 9.15 -6.14 9.66
N LEU A 16 9.24 -6.97 10.70
CA LEU A 16 8.07 -7.45 11.45
C LEU A 16 7.31 -6.30 12.14
N ILE A 17 8.03 -5.42 12.84
CA ILE A 17 7.42 -4.27 13.52
C ILE A 17 6.80 -3.31 12.50
N ALA A 18 7.52 -3.04 11.41
CA ALA A 18 7.00 -2.21 10.32
C ALA A 18 5.72 -2.81 9.72
N SER A 19 5.71 -4.13 9.47
CA SER A 19 4.55 -4.84 8.94
C SER A 19 3.33 -4.71 9.85
N TRP A 20 3.48 -4.93 11.16
CA TRP A 20 2.37 -4.78 12.11
C TRP A 20 1.87 -3.35 12.23
N ALA A 21 2.76 -2.37 12.22
CA ALA A 21 2.38 -0.96 12.22
C ALA A 21 1.61 -0.58 10.95
N LEU A 22 2.04 -1.12 9.79
CA LEU A 22 1.43 -0.82 8.51
C LEU A 22 -0.02 -1.33 8.42
N LEU A 23 -0.36 -2.43 9.10
CA LEU A 23 -1.74 -2.95 9.19
C LEU A 23 -2.75 -1.93 9.75
N ALA A 24 -2.30 -0.89 10.46
CA ALA A 24 -3.16 0.20 10.92
C ALA A 24 -3.89 0.91 9.75
N VAL A 25 -3.26 1.00 8.57
CA VAL A 25 -3.81 1.67 7.39
C VAL A 25 -5.09 1.01 6.86
N PRO A 26 -5.09 -0.29 6.47
CA PRO A 26 -6.32 -0.95 6.03
C PRO A 26 -7.37 -1.02 7.13
N ILE A 27 -6.98 -1.16 8.40
CA ILE A 27 -7.92 -1.15 9.53
C ILE A 27 -8.66 0.19 9.62
N ALA A 28 -7.94 1.31 9.48
CA ALA A 28 -8.54 2.64 9.45
C ALA A 28 -9.53 2.78 8.28
N PHE A 29 -9.17 2.31 7.09
CA PHE A 29 -10.06 2.35 5.93
C PHE A 29 -11.27 1.42 6.04
N MET A 30 -11.14 0.24 6.65
CA MET A 30 -12.28 -0.64 6.93
C MET A 30 -13.30 0.07 7.82
N ARG A 31 -12.82 0.77 8.85
CA ARG A 31 -13.68 1.51 9.78
C ARG A 31 -14.44 2.65 9.11
N SER A 32 -13.78 3.43 8.25
CA SER A 32 -14.42 4.55 7.56
C SER A 32 -15.39 4.11 6.47
N ARG A 33 -15.08 3.03 5.75
CA ARG A 33 -15.92 2.46 4.71
C ARG A 33 -17.29 2.01 5.23
N ASP A 34 -17.37 1.46 6.43
CA ASP A 34 -18.65 0.99 6.99
C ASP A 34 -19.63 2.14 7.23
N ALA A 35 -19.13 3.33 7.54
CA ALA A 35 -19.91 4.56 7.71
C ALA A 35 -20.27 5.28 6.39
N MET A 36 -19.73 4.81 5.26
CA MET A 36 -19.89 5.43 3.95
C MET A 36 -21.29 5.19 3.38
N PRO A 37 -21.95 6.22 2.81
CA PRO A 37 -23.25 6.06 2.15
C PRO A 37 -23.16 5.11 0.95
N ALA A 38 -24.24 4.39 0.67
CA ALA A 38 -24.29 3.46 -0.46
C ALA A 38 -24.19 4.20 -1.80
N GLY A 39 -23.51 3.58 -2.77
CA GLY A 39 -23.30 4.13 -4.10
C GLY A 39 -21.92 3.78 -4.65
N THR A 40 -21.64 4.22 -5.88
CA THR A 40 -20.42 3.88 -6.64
C THR A 40 -19.14 4.18 -5.87
N GLY A 41 -19.09 5.26 -5.08
CA GLY A 41 -17.92 5.61 -4.28
C GLY A 41 -17.61 4.58 -3.19
N LYS A 42 -18.64 3.99 -2.56
CA LYS A 42 -18.46 2.93 -1.56
C LYS A 42 -17.97 1.63 -2.19
N ASP A 43 -18.51 1.26 -3.35
CA ASP A 43 -18.12 0.05 -4.07
C ASP A 43 -16.66 0.15 -4.54
N MET A 44 -16.26 1.31 -5.08
CA MET A 44 -14.87 1.58 -5.45
C MET A 44 -13.93 1.56 -4.24
N ALA A 45 -14.34 2.14 -3.11
CA ALA A 45 -13.55 2.10 -1.88
C ALA A 45 -13.41 0.67 -1.34
N GLN A 46 -14.46 -0.15 -1.45
CA GLN A 46 -14.42 -1.57 -1.09
C GLN A 46 -13.44 -2.38 -1.94
N ILE A 47 -13.53 -2.23 -3.27
CA ILE A 47 -12.64 -2.90 -4.21
C ILE A 47 -11.20 -2.45 -3.99
N GLY A 48 -10.98 -1.13 -3.87
CA GLY A 48 -9.66 -0.56 -3.61
C GLY A 48 -9.05 -1.09 -2.32
N LEU A 49 -9.84 -1.19 -1.25
CA LEU A 49 -9.39 -1.70 0.03
C LEU A 49 -9.00 -3.19 -0.03
N LEU A 50 -9.75 -4.01 -0.79
CA LEU A 50 -9.38 -5.41 -1.01
C LEU A 50 -8.05 -5.52 -1.75
N ILE A 51 -7.87 -4.76 -2.83
CA ILE A 51 -6.61 -4.73 -3.59
C ILE A 51 -5.45 -4.26 -2.71
N LEU A 52 -5.67 -3.21 -1.90
CA LEU A 52 -4.68 -2.67 -0.98
C LEU A 52 -4.22 -3.73 0.03
N VAL A 53 -5.16 -4.44 0.67
CA VAL A 53 -4.85 -5.49 1.65
C VAL A 53 -4.08 -6.65 1.01
N MET A 54 -4.48 -7.08 -0.19
CA MET A 54 -3.78 -8.15 -0.91
C MET A 54 -2.35 -7.74 -1.30
N GLY A 55 -2.19 -6.55 -1.88
CA GLY A 55 -0.87 -6.03 -2.27
C GLY A 55 0.04 -5.82 -1.06
N MET A 56 -0.50 -5.31 0.04
CA MET A 56 0.22 -5.12 1.30
C MET A 56 0.69 -6.44 1.92
N ALA A 57 -0.21 -7.44 2.02
CA ALA A 57 0.18 -8.75 2.55
C ALA A 57 1.28 -9.39 1.70
N GLY A 58 1.19 -9.23 0.38
CA GLY A 58 2.22 -9.65 -0.54
C GLY A 58 3.55 -8.88 -0.40
N GLY A 59 3.49 -7.57 -0.21
CA GLY A 59 4.66 -6.72 0.00
C GLY A 59 5.42 -7.11 1.27
N MET A 60 4.71 -7.41 2.36
CA MET A 60 5.32 -7.92 3.60
C MET A 60 6.05 -9.25 3.39
N VAL A 61 5.55 -10.11 2.49
CA VAL A 61 6.26 -11.34 2.11
C VAL A 61 7.55 -11.02 1.34
N ALA A 62 7.52 -10.03 0.45
CA ALA A 62 8.73 -9.57 -0.24
C ALA A 62 9.79 -9.07 0.75
N ASP A 63 9.39 -8.24 1.72
CA ASP A 63 10.29 -7.71 2.74
C ASP A 63 10.88 -8.82 3.62
N ALA A 64 10.13 -9.90 3.86
CA ALA A 64 10.65 -11.08 4.55
C ALA A 64 11.79 -11.76 3.78
N PHE A 65 11.74 -11.85 2.44
CA PHE A 65 12.87 -12.33 1.63
C PHE A 65 14.08 -11.41 1.73
N GLY A 66 13.86 -10.09 1.71
CA GLY A 66 14.93 -9.10 1.91
C GLY A 66 15.61 -9.25 3.27
N SER A 67 14.83 -9.52 4.31
CA SER A 67 15.34 -9.68 5.67
C SER A 67 16.30 -10.86 5.86
N ILE A 68 16.27 -11.84 4.96
CA ILE A 68 17.16 -13.01 4.95
C ILE A 68 18.26 -12.91 3.87
N GLY A 69 18.35 -11.78 3.17
CA GLY A 69 19.36 -11.50 2.14
C GLY A 69 19.03 -12.02 0.74
N ASP A 70 17.77 -12.37 0.46
CA ASP A 70 17.31 -12.81 -0.86
C ASP A 70 16.72 -11.63 -1.66
N GLU A 71 17.62 -10.78 -2.16
CA GLU A 71 17.26 -9.53 -2.85
C GLU A 71 16.53 -9.77 -4.18
N THR A 72 16.86 -10.85 -4.90
CA THR A 72 16.22 -11.17 -6.20
C THR A 72 14.74 -11.49 -6.03
N ASN A 73 14.38 -12.33 -5.05
CA ASN A 73 12.98 -12.65 -4.79
C ASN A 73 12.25 -11.46 -4.15
N GLN A 74 12.92 -10.70 -3.28
CA GLN A 74 12.38 -9.46 -2.73
C GLN A 74 11.98 -8.49 -3.83
N GLU A 75 12.85 -8.24 -4.81
CA GLU A 75 12.59 -7.26 -5.87
C GLU A 75 11.47 -7.72 -6.79
N ALA A 76 11.51 -8.98 -7.26
CA ALA A 76 10.49 -9.52 -8.15
C ALA A 76 9.08 -9.52 -7.52
N ILE A 77 8.98 -9.98 -6.27
CA ILE A 77 7.70 -10.06 -5.54
C ILE A 77 7.27 -8.66 -5.09
N GLY A 78 8.20 -7.87 -4.56
CA GLY A 78 7.97 -6.53 -4.04
C GLY A 78 7.47 -5.59 -5.12
N ARG A 79 8.07 -5.63 -6.31
CA ARG A 79 7.63 -4.81 -7.45
C ARG A 79 6.18 -5.09 -7.83
N LEU A 80 5.77 -6.35 -7.89
CA LEU A 80 4.40 -6.74 -8.20
C LEU A 80 3.42 -6.32 -7.09
N LEU A 81 3.74 -6.61 -5.84
CA LEU A 81 2.78 -6.54 -4.74
C LEU A 81 2.71 -5.14 -4.11
N TRP A 82 3.83 -4.42 -4.01
CA TRP A 82 3.83 -3.03 -3.58
C TRP A 82 3.16 -2.13 -4.62
N SER A 83 3.40 -2.33 -5.93
CA SER A 83 2.65 -1.59 -6.95
C SER A 83 1.15 -1.90 -6.90
N THR A 84 0.76 -3.16 -6.70
CA THR A 84 -0.65 -3.54 -6.49
C THR A 84 -1.27 -2.83 -5.28
N MET A 85 -0.53 -2.68 -4.17
CA MET A 85 -1.00 -1.90 -3.01
C MET A 85 -1.31 -0.44 -3.41
N PHE A 86 -0.43 0.20 -4.17
CA PHE A 86 -0.65 1.58 -4.64
C PHE A 86 -1.85 1.69 -5.60
N LEU A 87 -2.08 0.68 -6.44
CA LEU A 87 -3.30 0.59 -7.25
C LEU A 87 -4.55 0.53 -6.34
N GLY A 88 -4.54 -0.29 -5.30
CA GLY A 88 -5.62 -0.35 -4.31
C GLY A 88 -5.83 0.98 -3.59
N MET A 89 -4.75 1.68 -3.26
CA MET A 89 -4.80 3.03 -2.68
C MET A 89 -5.45 4.04 -3.63
N ALA A 90 -5.15 3.96 -4.93
CA ALA A 90 -5.75 4.83 -5.95
C ALA A 90 -7.28 4.64 -6.00
N PHE A 91 -7.75 3.40 -6.10
CA PHE A 91 -9.18 3.07 -6.10
C PHE A 91 -9.87 3.46 -4.80
N THR A 92 -9.20 3.26 -3.67
CA THR A 92 -9.70 3.66 -2.34
C THR A 92 -9.87 5.19 -2.25
N GLY A 93 -8.86 5.95 -2.68
CA GLY A 93 -8.91 7.42 -2.70
C GLY A 93 -9.99 7.96 -3.64
N LEU A 94 -10.11 7.40 -4.84
CA LEU A 94 -11.19 7.73 -5.79
C LEU A 94 -12.58 7.41 -5.20
N GLY A 95 -12.73 6.27 -4.52
CA GLY A 95 -13.97 5.93 -3.83
C GLY A 95 -14.37 6.97 -2.79
N TYR A 96 -13.42 7.40 -1.94
CA TYR A 96 -13.64 8.47 -0.97
C TYR A 96 -13.96 9.83 -1.62
N TYR A 97 -13.34 10.12 -2.76
CA TYR A 97 -13.61 11.34 -3.52
C TYR A 97 -15.06 11.37 -4.04
N LEU A 98 -15.51 10.26 -4.63
CA LEU A 98 -16.85 10.14 -5.22
C LEU A 98 -17.97 10.09 -4.19
N ALA A 99 -17.74 9.47 -3.03
CA ALA A 99 -18.76 9.42 -1.98
C ALA A 99 -18.84 10.71 -1.15
N GLU A 100 -17.94 11.67 -1.38
CA GLU A 100 -17.81 12.92 -0.60
C GLU A 100 -17.71 12.70 0.92
N PHE A 101 -17.24 11.51 1.32
CA PHE A 101 -17.24 11.08 2.72
C PHE A 101 -16.10 11.71 3.53
N PHE A 102 -14.96 11.92 2.87
CA PHE A 102 -13.81 12.65 3.41
C PHE A 102 -13.63 13.97 2.66
N ASN A 103 -12.71 14.81 3.16
CA ASN A 103 -12.30 16.02 2.44
C ASN A 103 -11.85 15.67 1.02
N LYS A 104 -12.56 16.19 0.01
CA LYS A 104 -12.33 15.93 -1.42
C LYS A 104 -10.87 16.14 -1.84
N ILE A 105 -10.20 17.17 -1.31
CA ILE A 105 -8.81 17.46 -1.66
C ILE A 105 -7.91 16.32 -1.15
N LEU A 106 -8.12 15.87 0.08
CA LEU A 106 -7.33 14.80 0.68
C LEU A 106 -7.60 13.44 0.02
N SER A 107 -8.86 13.15 -0.31
CA SER A 107 -9.23 11.94 -1.05
C SER A 107 -8.66 11.92 -2.47
N GLY A 108 -8.69 13.07 -3.16
CA GLY A 108 -8.05 13.23 -4.46
C GLY A 108 -6.53 13.08 -4.39
N ALA A 109 -5.89 13.67 -3.36
CA ALA A 109 -4.45 13.52 -3.14
C ALA A 109 -4.06 12.06 -2.84
N LEU A 110 -4.86 11.34 -2.05
CA LEU A 110 -4.67 9.90 -1.81
C LEU A 110 -4.76 9.09 -3.11
N GLY A 111 -5.77 9.39 -3.94
CA GLY A 111 -5.93 8.77 -5.25
C GLY A 111 -4.72 9.01 -6.15
N LEU A 112 -4.27 10.26 -6.22
CA LEU A 112 -3.12 10.68 -7.03
C LEU A 112 -1.81 10.05 -6.53
N LEU A 113 -1.60 9.98 -5.22
CA LEU A 113 -0.46 9.29 -4.61
C LEU A 113 -0.46 7.81 -4.99
N GLY A 114 -1.63 7.16 -4.95
CA GLY A 114 -1.81 5.78 -5.42
C GLY A 114 -1.39 5.62 -6.88
N CYS A 115 -1.88 6.49 -7.78
CA CYS A 115 -1.51 6.44 -9.19
C CYS A 115 -0.01 6.64 -9.42
N VAL A 116 0.60 7.65 -8.78
CA VAL A 116 2.03 7.95 -8.93
C VAL A 116 2.87 6.79 -8.38
N GLY A 117 2.57 6.29 -7.19
CA GLY A 117 3.28 5.16 -6.59
C GLY A 117 3.17 3.89 -7.44
N PHE A 118 2.00 3.63 -8.03
CA PHE A 118 1.82 2.53 -8.97
C PHE A 118 2.71 2.70 -10.20
N LEU A 119 2.70 3.86 -10.85
CA LEU A 119 3.51 4.11 -12.04
C LEU A 119 5.01 3.98 -11.75
N VAL A 120 5.47 4.53 -10.62
CA VAL A 120 6.88 4.47 -10.22
C VAL A 120 7.32 3.03 -9.97
N LEU A 121 6.55 2.23 -9.22
CA LEU A 121 6.98 0.87 -8.89
C LEU A 121 6.70 -0.13 -10.00
N ALA A 122 5.54 -0.07 -10.65
CA ALA A 122 5.21 -1.01 -11.72
C ALA A 122 6.04 -0.74 -12.98
N ILE A 123 6.15 0.52 -13.40
CA ILE A 123 6.74 0.90 -14.69
C ILE A 123 8.15 1.47 -14.51
N GLY A 124 8.40 2.27 -13.48
CA GLY A 124 9.70 2.93 -13.28
C GLY A 124 10.87 1.97 -13.16
N GLY A 125 10.68 0.80 -12.55
CA GLY A 125 11.70 -0.26 -12.50
C GLY A 125 11.86 -1.09 -13.79
N ALA A 126 11.11 -0.81 -14.87
CA ALA A 126 11.21 -1.59 -16.12
C ALA A 126 12.42 -1.21 -16.97
N ASN A 127 13.04 -0.08 -16.67
CA ASN A 127 14.11 0.50 -17.50
C ASN A 127 15.51 0.16 -17.00
N ASP A 128 15.67 -0.46 -15.83
CA ASP A 128 16.99 -0.87 -15.31
C ASP A 128 17.47 -2.22 -15.88
N ASP A 129 16.65 -2.89 -16.69
CA ASP A 129 16.93 -4.20 -17.31
C ASP A 129 17.42 -4.14 -18.78
N ASN A 130 17.92 -2.98 -19.28
CA ASN A 130 18.53 -2.87 -20.62
C ASN A 130 20.03 -2.56 -20.58
#